data_AF-A0A1H7DPY0-F1
#
_entry.id   AF-A0A1H7DPY0-F1
#
_cell.length_a   1.000
_cell.length_b   1.000
_cell.length_c   1.000
_cell.angle_alpha   90.00
_cell.angle_beta   90.00
_cell.angle_gamma   90.00
#
_symmetry.space_group_name_H-M   'P 1'
#
loop_
_entity.id
_entity.type
_entity.pdbx_description
1 polymer ?
#
loop_
_entity_poly.entity_id
_entity_poly.type
_entity_poly.pdbx_seq_one_letter_code
_entity_poly.pdbx_strand_id
1 'polypeptide(L)'
;MSIATIIAEIPTGAIVVLGLALAALAIRFRGIVALVIGALCLLGTWNAGEAQPGLAIAMAFGFYVVLSAVAGFFGSRTKISDDDGSAGYSYADEQARLASEYHRRQREGRF
;
A
#
# COMPACT_ATOMS: atom_id res chain seq x y z
N MET A 1 18.64 28.54 -20.00
CA MET A 1 17.57 27.55 -20.28
C MET A 1 16.67 27.49 -19.06
N SER A 2 15.35 27.65 -19.22
CA SER A 2 14.40 27.74 -18.09
C SER A 2 13.80 26.36 -17.79
N ILE A 3 13.39 26.09 -16.54
CA ILE A 3 12.71 24.83 -16.18
C ILE A 3 11.46 24.60 -17.04
N ALA A 4 10.76 25.68 -17.40
CA ALA A 4 9.60 25.61 -18.28
C ALA A 4 9.93 25.13 -19.70
N THR A 5 11.14 25.39 -20.21
CA THR A 5 11.57 24.92 -21.53
C THR A 5 11.95 23.44 -21.51
N ILE A 6 12.53 22.96 -20.40
CA ILE A 6 12.84 21.53 -20.22
C ILE A 6 11.56 20.68 -20.17
N ILE A 7 10.52 21.15 -19.46
CA ILE A 7 9.25 20.42 -19.34
C ILE A 7 8.50 20.38 -20.68
N ALA A 8 8.60 21.44 -21.49
CA ALA A 8 7.96 21.53 -22.80
C ALA A 8 8.58 20.59 -23.84
N GLU A 9 9.85 20.20 -23.68
CA GLU A 9 10.57 19.29 -24.57
C GLU A 9 10.32 17.81 -24.25
N ILE A 10 9.69 17.49 -23.12
CA ILE A 10 9.40 16.10 -22.78
C ILE A 10 8.29 15.58 -23.70
N PRO A 11 8.53 14.50 -24.46
CA PRO A 11 7.51 13.95 -25.34
C PRO A 11 6.30 13.53 -24.51
N THR A 12 5.11 13.98 -24.92
CA THR A 12 3.86 13.78 -24.19
C THR A 12 3.60 12.29 -23.90
N GLY A 13 3.99 11.40 -24.81
CA GLY A 13 3.91 9.95 -24.60
C GLY A 13 4.75 9.46 -23.41
N ALA A 14 5.94 10.02 -23.19
CA ALA A 14 6.76 9.68 -22.04
C ALA A 14 6.11 10.17 -20.73
N ILE A 15 5.52 11.36 -20.72
CA ILE A 15 4.77 11.89 -19.56
C ILE A 15 3.62 10.96 -19.18
N VAL A 16 2.87 10.47 -20.18
CA VAL A 16 1.76 9.54 -19.96
C VAL A 16 2.25 8.22 -19.35
N VAL A 17 3.30 7.62 -19.90
CA VAL A 17 3.86 6.35 -19.37
C VAL A 17 4.39 6.53 -17.95
N LEU A 18 5.11 7.62 -17.69
CA LEU A 18 5.67 7.93 -16.38
C LEU A 18 4.54 8.17 -15.35
N GLY A 19 3.50 8.91 -15.76
CA GLY A 19 2.30 9.12 -14.94
C GLY A 19 1.58 7.82 -14.61
N LEU A 20 1.46 6.90 -15.57
CA LEU A 20 0.81 5.60 -15.38
C LEU A 20 1.64 4.68 -14.47
N ALA A 21 2.96 4.69 -14.61
CA ALA A 21 3.89 3.98 -13.73
C ALA A 21 3.82 4.51 -12.28
N LEU A 22 3.78 5.83 -12.11
CA LEU A 22 3.61 6.47 -10.80
C LEU A 22 2.24 6.15 -10.19
N ALA A 23 1.17 6.14 -10.99
CA ALA A 23 -0.15 5.75 -10.52
C ALA A 23 -0.18 4.28 -10.05
N ALA A 24 0.44 3.37 -10.82
CA ALA A 24 0.57 1.97 -10.43
C ALA A 24 1.36 1.81 -9.11
N LEU A 25 2.46 2.55 -8.97
CA LEU A 25 3.26 2.56 -7.74
C LEU A 25 2.46 3.12 -6.56
N ALA A 26 1.68 4.18 -6.78
CA ALA A 26 0.85 4.80 -5.76
C ALA A 26 -0.27 3.87 -5.28
N ILE A 27 -0.85 3.08 -6.18
CA ILE A 27 -1.81 2.04 -5.84
C ILE A 27 -1.15 0.93 -5.00
N ARG A 28 0.07 0.50 -5.35
CA ARG A 28 0.81 -0.55 -4.63
C ARG A 28 1.26 -0.14 -3.23
N PHE A 29 1.70 1.10 -3.06
CA PHE A 29 2.21 1.67 -1.80
C PHE A 29 1.25 2.69 -1.18
N ARG A 30 -0.06 2.50 -1.37
CA ARG A 30 -1.13 3.43 -0.98
C ARG A 30 -1.04 3.99 0.44
N GLY A 31 -0.59 3.18 1.41
CA GLY A 31 -0.40 3.62 2.79
C GLY A 31 0.74 4.63 2.95
N ILE A 32 1.89 4.37 2.32
CA ILE A 32 3.05 5.28 2.34
C ILE A 32 2.70 6.58 1.61
N VAL A 33 2.03 6.49 0.46
CA VAL A 33 1.61 7.67 -0.30
C VAL A 33 0.63 8.54 0.49
N ALA A 34 -0.35 7.92 1.16
CA ALA A 34 -1.28 8.64 2.03
C ALA A 34 -0.57 9.36 3.18
N LEU A 35 0.41 8.71 3.83
CA LEU A 35 1.22 9.34 4.88
C LEU A 35 2.04 10.52 4.36
N VAL A 36 2.69 10.37 3.20
CA VAL A 36 3.47 11.44 2.57
C VAL A 36 2.58 12.64 2.22
N ILE A 37 1.40 12.40 1.64
CA ILE A 37 0.44 13.46 1.34
C ILE A 37 -0.03 14.15 2.63
N GLY A 38 -0.35 13.38 3.67
CA GLY A 38 -0.71 13.93 4.98
C GLY A 38 0.41 14.82 5.56
N ALA A 39 1.66 14.36 5.49
CA ALA A 39 2.82 15.14 5.94
C ALA A 39 3.00 16.42 5.11
N LEU A 40 2.83 16.37 3.79
CA LEU A 40 2.91 17.55 2.93
C LEU A 40 1.78 18.54 3.21
N CYS A 41 0.56 18.07 3.48
CA CYS A 41 -0.55 18.93 3.90
C CYS A 41 -0.29 19.56 5.28
N LEU A 42 0.27 18.81 6.23
CA LEU A 42 0.70 19.37 7.51
C LEU A 42 1.74 20.47 7.34
N LEU A 43 2.78 20.21 6.55
CA LEU A 43 3.83 21.20 6.28
C LEU A 43 3.29 22.43 5.54
N GLY A 44 2.39 22.24 4.59
CA GLY A 44 1.75 23.33 3.85
C GLY A 44 0.89 24.21 4.75
N THR A 45 0.04 23.59 5.58
CA THR A 45 -0.82 24.33 6.54
C THR A 45 0.00 25.02 7.62
N TRP A 46 1.05 24.37 8.13
CA TRP A 46 2.01 24.98 9.06
C TRP A 46 2.69 26.22 8.45
N ASN A 47 3.14 26.13 7.20
CA ASN A 47 3.77 27.27 6.51
C ASN A 47 2.78 28.40 6.18
N ALA A 48 1.48 28.09 6.11
CA ALA A 48 0.42 29.08 5.94
C ALA A 48 0.03 29.80 7.25
N GLY A 49 0.66 29.45 8.38
CA GLY A 49 0.45 30.11 9.68
C GLY A 49 -0.61 29.44 10.57
N GLU A 50 -1.32 28.43 10.07
CA GLU A 50 -2.28 27.65 10.83
C GLU A 50 -2.02 26.16 10.64
N ALA A 51 -1.37 25.53 11.62
CA ALA A 51 -1.23 24.08 11.61
C ALA A 51 -2.60 23.43 11.82
N GLN A 52 -3.15 22.81 10.77
CA GLN A 52 -4.46 22.14 10.81
C GLN A 52 -4.28 20.61 10.71
N PRO A 53 -3.90 19.94 11.81
CA PRO A 53 -3.61 18.51 11.79
C PRO A 53 -4.82 17.66 11.45
N GLY A 54 -6.03 18.10 11.83
CA GLY A 54 -7.27 17.42 11.46
C GLY A 54 -7.49 17.39 9.94
N LEU A 55 -7.23 18.51 9.24
CA LEU A 55 -7.38 18.59 7.80
C LEU A 55 -6.37 17.70 7.07
N ALA A 56 -5.13 17.65 7.55
CA ALA A 56 -4.10 16.81 6.97
C ALA A 56 -4.39 15.31 7.15
N ILE A 57 -4.89 14.90 8.32
CA ILE A 57 -5.32 13.51 8.56
C ILE A 57 -6.51 13.16 7.66
N ALA A 58 -7.50 14.06 7.54
CA ALA A 58 -8.65 13.86 6.67
C ALA A 58 -8.23 13.71 5.20
N MET A 59 -7.28 14.51 4.73
CA MET A 59 -6.71 14.38 3.37
C MET A 59 -5.96 13.07 3.19
N ALA A 60 -5.08 12.70 4.12
CA ALA A 60 -4.36 11.42 4.07
C ALA A 60 -5.34 10.23 3.98
N PHE A 61 -6.38 10.24 4.82
CA PHE A 61 -7.42 9.22 4.80
C PHE A 61 -8.21 9.22 3.49
N GLY A 62 -8.61 10.39 2.99
CA GLY A 62 -9.31 10.53 1.71
C GLY A 62 -8.52 9.94 0.55
N PHE A 63 -7.23 10.28 0.45
CA PHE A 63 -6.34 9.71 -0.57
C PHE A 63 -6.17 8.20 -0.42
N TYR A 64 -6.04 7.69 0.80
CA TYR A 64 -5.98 6.25 1.04
C TYR A 64 -7.24 5.52 0.57
N VAL A 65 -8.43 6.07 0.86
CA VAL A 65 -9.72 5.51 0.43
C VAL A 65 -9.84 5.51 -1.09
N VAL A 66 -9.50 6.61 -1.76
CA VAL A 66 -9.54 6.71 -3.23
C VAL A 66 -8.58 5.69 -3.85
N LEU A 67 -7.33 5.63 -3.39
CA LEU A 67 -6.34 4.67 -3.90
C LEU A 67 -6.77 3.22 -3.64
N SER A 68 -7.40 2.94 -2.50
CA SER A 68 -7.93 1.61 -2.16
C SER A 68 -9.11 1.22 -3.04
N ALA A 69 -10.02 2.16 -3.34
CA ALA A 69 -11.14 1.94 -4.24
C ALA A 69 -10.68 1.65 -5.67
N VAL A 70 -9.69 2.42 -6.16
CA VAL A 70 -9.07 2.18 -7.47
C VAL A 70 -8.38 0.81 -7.48
N ALA A 71 -7.60 0.47 -6.45
CA ALA A 71 -6.99 -0.86 -6.32
C ALA A 71 -8.04 -1.98 -6.36
N GLY A 72 -9.18 -1.79 -5.68
CA GLY A 72 -10.28 -2.76 -5.65
C GLY A 72 -10.97 -2.92 -7.00
N PHE A 73 -11.14 -1.84 -7.78
CA PHE A 73 -11.75 -1.88 -9.10
C PHE A 73 -10.88 -2.59 -10.14
N PHE A 74 -9.55 -2.42 -10.06
CA PHE A 74 -8.61 -3.14 -10.93
C PHE A 74 -8.36 -4.58 -10.45
N GLY A 75 -8.29 -4.80 -9.13
CA GLY A 75 -8.07 -6.12 -8.53
C GLY A 75 -9.28 -7.05 -8.58
N SER A 76 -10.51 -6.53 -8.66
CA SER A 76 -11.72 -7.36 -8.78
C SER A 76 -11.82 -8.10 -10.12
N ARG A 77 -11.13 -7.64 -11.18
CA ARG A 77 -10.98 -8.40 -12.43
C ARG A 77 -9.95 -9.52 -12.34
N THR A 78 -9.03 -9.47 -11.37
CA THR A 78 -8.01 -10.50 -11.14
C THR A 78 -8.42 -11.48 -10.05
N LYS A 79 -9.46 -11.19 -9.26
CA LYS A 79 -9.99 -12.05 -8.18
C LYS A 79 -10.95 -13.15 -8.66
N ILE A 80 -10.62 -13.79 -9.78
CA ILE A 80 -10.95 -15.19 -9.99
C ILE A 80 -9.59 -15.87 -10.02
N SER A 81 -9.28 -16.65 -8.99
CA SER A 81 -7.98 -17.27 -8.66
C SER A 81 -7.08 -16.42 -7.77
N ASP A 82 -6.68 -17.02 -6.65
CA ASP A 82 -5.51 -16.71 -5.83
C ASP A 82 -5.63 -15.55 -4.83
N ASP A 83 -6.21 -15.88 -3.67
CA ASP A 83 -5.47 -16.06 -2.40
C ASP A 83 -4.23 -15.17 -2.11
N ASP A 84 -4.23 -13.91 -2.55
CA ASP A 84 -3.23 -12.91 -2.16
C ASP A 84 -3.61 -12.22 -0.82
N GLY A 85 -4.06 -13.03 0.13
CA GLY A 85 -3.93 -12.71 1.55
C GLY A 85 -2.49 -13.06 1.92
N SER A 86 -1.79 -12.12 2.55
CA SER A 86 -0.49 -12.33 3.21
C SER A 86 -0.34 -13.79 3.64
N ALA A 87 0.76 -14.46 3.26
CA ALA A 87 1.16 -15.77 3.78
C ALA A 87 1.26 -15.68 5.31
N GLY A 88 0.10 -15.75 5.94
CA GLY A 88 -0.14 -15.59 7.35
C GLY A 88 0.30 -16.90 7.91
N TYR A 89 1.49 -16.91 8.49
CA TYR A 89 1.92 -17.97 9.36
C TYR A 89 0.87 -18.10 10.45
N SER A 90 -0.06 -19.04 10.25
CA SER A 90 -1.20 -19.26 11.11
C SER A 90 -0.67 -19.97 12.34
N TYR A 91 -0.57 -19.22 13.44
CA TYR A 91 -0.17 -19.78 14.73
C TYR A 91 -1.08 -20.94 15.17
N ALA A 92 -2.31 -21.01 14.67
CA ALA A 92 -3.23 -22.12 14.90
C ALA A 92 -2.76 -23.40 14.18
N ASP A 93 -2.31 -23.29 12.93
CA ASP A 93 -1.80 -24.43 12.16
C ASP A 93 -0.46 -24.93 12.71
N GLU A 94 0.38 -24.02 13.20
CA GLU A 94 1.63 -24.39 13.88
C GLU A 94 1.37 -25.11 15.22
N GLN A 95 0.36 -24.66 15.99
CA GLN A 95 -0.05 -25.36 17.22
C GLN A 95 -0.60 -26.76 16.94
N ALA A 96 -1.42 -26.91 15.88
CA ALA A 96 -1.94 -28.21 15.47
C ALA A 96 -0.82 -29.16 15.04
N ARG A 97 0.17 -28.65 14.30
CA ARG A 97 1.38 -29.39 13.92
C ARG A 97 2.18 -29.83 15.14
N LEU A 98 2.48 -28.92 16.07
CA LEU A 98 3.24 -29.23 17.30
C LEU A 98 2.53 -30.27 18.18
N ALA A 99 1.21 -30.19 18.31
CA ALA A 99 0.42 -31.17 19.06
C ALA A 99 0.49 -32.56 18.41
N SER A 100 0.38 -32.65 17.08
CA SER A 100 0.51 -33.91 16.36
C SER A 100 1.90 -34.55 16.53
N GLU A 101 2.94 -33.71 16.54
CA GLU A 101 4.32 -34.14 16.65
C GLU A 101 4.67 -34.60 18.07
N TYR A 102 4.07 -33.98 19.10
CA TYR A 102 4.17 -34.43 20.49
C TYR A 102 3.57 -35.83 20.70
N HIS A 103 2.36 -36.06 20.17
CA HIS A 103 1.72 -37.38 20.26
C HIS A 103 2.47 -38.47 19.48
N ARG A 104 3.11 -38.12 18.37
CA ARG A 104 3.98 -39.02 17.62
C ARG A 104 5.21 -39.43 18.43
N ARG A 105 5.94 -38.46 19.00
CA ARG A 105 7.13 -38.72 19.82
C ARG A 105 6.82 -39.52 21.09
N GLN A 106 5.64 -39.32 21.70
CA GLN A 106 5.19 -40.16 22.81
C GLN A 106 5.00 -41.63 22.42
N ARG A 107 4.61 -41.92 21.19
CA ARG A 107 4.48 -43.30 20.69
C ARG A 107 5.84 -43.89 20.33
N GLU A 108 6.73 -43.08 19.77
CA GLU A 108 8.08 -43.51 19.38
C GLU A 108 9.02 -43.68 20.59
N GLY A 109 8.88 -42.87 21.64
CA GLY A 109 9.72 -42.94 22.86
C GLY A 109 9.28 -43.97 23.91
N ARG A 110 8.26 -44.78 23.60
CA ARG A 110 7.77 -45.87 24.48
C ARG A 110 8.27 -47.25 24.07
N PHE A 111 9.18 -47.31 23.09
CA PHE A 111 9.93 -48.48 22.67
C PHE A 111 11.40 -48.32 23.03
#